data_AF-A0A8J6AKW0-F1
#
_entry.id   AF-A0A8J6AKW0-F1
#
_cell.length_a   1.000
_cell.length_b   1.000
_cell.length_c   1.000
_cell.angle_alpha   90.00
_cell.angle_beta   90.00
_cell.angle_gamma   90.00
#
_symmetry.space_group_name_H-M   'P 1'
#
loop_
_entity.id
_entity.type
_entity.pdbx_description
1 polymer ?
#
loop_
_entity_poly.entity_id
_entity_poly.type
_entity_poly.pdbx_seq_one_letter_code
_entity_poly.pdbx_strand_id
1 'polypeptide(L)'
;AIINHFNPKIESYAAVNHISQLSEEQVLEVVRANYDTLTLKLQDGLDQYERYSEQHKEAAFFKELVRSISTNVRRNLAFHTLSQEVLLKEFSTIS
;
A
#
# COMPACT_ATOMS: atom_id res chain seq x y z
N ALA A 1 -2.18 18.43 0.45
CA ALA A 1 -1.90 19.86 0.71
C ALA A 1 -1.46 20.59 -0.56
N ILE A 2 -0.33 20.22 -1.16
CA ILE A 2 0.25 20.91 -2.33
C ILE A 2 -0.68 20.87 -3.55
N ILE A 3 -1.14 19.67 -3.95
CA ILE A 3 -2.06 19.49 -5.09
C ILE A 3 -3.35 20.30 -4.89
N ASN A 4 -3.95 20.21 -3.71
CA ASN A 4 -5.18 20.95 -3.37
C ASN A 4 -4.99 22.48 -3.43
N HIS A 5 -3.77 22.98 -3.19
CA HIS A 5 -3.48 24.42 -3.26
C HIS A 5 -3.31 24.92 -4.69
N PHE A 6 -2.69 24.12 -5.57
CA PHE A 6 -2.35 24.53 -6.93
C PHE A 6 -3.40 24.16 -7.97
N ASN A 7 -4.14 23.05 -7.82
CA ASN A 7 -5.22 22.69 -8.76
C ASN A 7 -6.20 23.84 -9.05
N PRO A 8 -6.79 24.53 -8.05
CA PRO A 8 -7.71 25.64 -8.34
C PRO A 8 -7.03 26.82 -9.06
N LYS A 9 -5.72 27.05 -8.84
CA LYS A 9 -4.96 28.12 -9.51
C LYS A 9 -4.66 27.74 -10.97
N ILE A 10 -4.32 26.48 -11.20
CA ILE A 10 -4.10 25.90 -12.53
C ILE A 10 -5.40 25.92 -13.33
N GLU A 11 -6.51 25.50 -12.73
CA GLU A 11 -7.84 25.54 -13.35
C GLU A 11 -8.28 26.97 -13.68
N SER A 12 -8.07 27.91 -12.75
CA SER A 12 -8.36 29.33 -12.99
C SER A 12 -7.51 29.91 -14.12
N TYR A 13 -6.21 29.59 -14.16
CA TYR A 13 -5.32 30.01 -15.24
C TYR A 13 -5.78 29.44 -16.59
N ALA A 14 -6.15 28.16 -16.64
CA ALA A 14 -6.66 27.52 -17.85
C ALA A 14 -7.96 28.19 -18.34
N ALA A 15 -8.88 28.49 -17.42
CA ALA A 15 -10.16 29.13 -17.72
C ALA A 15 -9.99 30.56 -18.27
N VAL A 16 -9.13 31.38 -17.63
CA VAL A 16 -8.86 32.77 -18.05
C VAL A 16 -8.19 32.84 -19.41
N ASN A 17 -7.30 31.89 -19.71
CA ASN A 17 -6.58 31.84 -20.98
C ASN A 17 -7.31 31.01 -22.04
N HIS A 18 -8.50 30.47 -21.74
CA HIS A 18 -9.29 29.60 -22.62
C HIS A 18 -8.50 28.38 -23.14
N ILE A 19 -7.67 27.78 -22.27
CA ILE A 19 -6.82 26.62 -22.58
C ILE A 19 -7.51 25.36 -22.05
N SER A 20 -7.83 24.41 -22.94
CA SER A 20 -8.49 23.15 -22.57
C SER A 20 -7.54 22.12 -21.96
N GLN A 21 -6.24 22.19 -22.29
CA GLN A 21 -5.21 21.31 -21.76
C GLN A 21 -3.88 22.07 -21.65
N LEU A 22 -3.33 22.14 -20.45
CA LEU A 22 -2.06 22.82 -20.18
C LEU A 22 -0.87 21.91 -20.48
N SER A 23 0.22 22.50 -20.97
CA SER A 23 1.52 21.85 -21.05
C SER A 23 2.19 21.80 -19.67
N GLU A 24 3.20 20.95 -19.53
CA GLU A 24 4.02 20.88 -18.30
C GLU A 24 4.65 22.23 -17.95
N GLU A 25 5.16 22.94 -18.96
CA GLU A 25 5.80 24.24 -18.79
C GLU A 25 4.81 25.29 -18.27
N GLN A 26 3.59 25.32 -18.80
CA GLN A 26 2.54 26.22 -18.34
C GLN A 26 2.11 25.90 -16.90
N VAL A 27 2.03 24.63 -16.53
CA VAL A 27 1.76 24.23 -15.14
C VAL A 27 2.89 24.67 -14.21
N LEU A 28 4.15 24.49 -14.62
CA LEU A 28 5.33 24.92 -13.87
C LEU A 28 5.35 26.45 -13.67
N GLU A 29 4.96 27.22 -14.69
CA GLU A 29 4.86 28.68 -14.59
C GLU A 29 3.84 29.11 -13.54
N VAL A 30 2.63 28.54 -13.56
CA VAL A 30 1.59 28.83 -12.56
C VAL A 30 2.06 28.46 -11.16
N VAL A 31 2.73 27.31 -10.98
CA VAL A 31 3.25 26.89 -9.69
C VAL A 31 4.34 27.85 -9.19
N ARG A 32 5.30 28.23 -10.04
CA ARG A 32 6.39 29.16 -9.68
C ARG A 32 5.85 30.54 -9.31
N ALA A 33 4.90 31.06 -10.10
CA ALA A 33 4.31 32.38 -9.88
C ALA A 33 3.48 32.49 -8.59
N ASN A 34 3.06 31.36 -8.03
CA ASN A 34 2.22 31.30 -6.83
C ASN A 34 2.89 30.56 -5.66
N TYR A 35 4.20 30.31 -5.75
CA TYR A 35 4.92 29.49 -4.78
C TYR A 35 4.95 30.10 -3.38
N ASP A 36 5.06 31.43 -3.31
CA ASP A 36 4.98 32.25 -2.10
C ASP A 36 3.66 32.09 -1.32
N THR A 37 2.57 31.78 -2.02
CA THR A 37 1.25 31.59 -1.40
C THR A 37 1.07 30.22 -0.74
N LEU A 38 1.97 29.24 -0.99
CA LEU A 38 1.88 27.92 -0.40
C LEU A 38 2.41 27.99 1.05
N THR A 39 1.49 28.00 2.00
CA THR A 39 1.86 27.83 3.42
C THR A 39 1.93 26.36 3.76
N LEU A 40 3.09 25.90 4.21
CA LEU A 40 3.24 24.58 4.80
C LEU A 40 2.60 24.59 6.20
N LYS A 41 1.54 23.79 6.37
CA LYS A 41 1.00 23.50 7.69
C LYS A 41 1.74 22.30 8.26
N LEU A 42 2.19 22.41 9.52
CA LEU A 42 2.58 21.23 10.27
C LEU A 42 1.37 20.31 10.35
N GLN A 43 1.59 19.02 10.09
CA GLN A 43 0.53 18.03 10.23
C GLN A 43 0.15 17.94 11.71
N ASP A 44 -1.14 18.07 12.02
CA ASP A 44 -1.64 17.89 13.38
C ASP A 44 -1.44 16.42 13.82
N GLY A 45 -1.12 16.19 15.09
CA GLY A 45 -1.00 14.85 15.67
C GLY A 45 0.32 14.13 15.41
N LEU A 46 1.41 14.85 15.09
CA LEU A 46 2.77 14.26 14.98
C LEU A 46 3.30 13.69 16.31
N ASP A 47 2.73 14.13 17.43
CA ASP A 47 2.98 13.60 18.78
C ASP A 47 2.13 12.37 19.11
N GLN A 48 1.12 12.08 18.27
CA GLN A 48 0.26 10.91 18.42
C GLN A 48 0.83 9.75 17.62
N TYR A 49 1.05 8.63 18.30
CA TYR A 49 1.32 7.37 17.62
C TYR A 49 0.03 6.87 16.96
N GLU A 50 -0.10 7.09 15.66
CA GLU A 50 -1.14 6.45 14.87
C GLU A 50 -0.73 4.99 14.65
N ARG A 51 -1.46 4.05 15.25
CA ARG A 51 -1.23 2.62 15.01
C ARG A 51 -1.38 2.36 13.52
N TYR A 52 -0.39 1.69 12.93
CA TYR A 52 -0.46 1.23 11.55
C TYR A 52 -1.78 0.48 11.33
N SER A 53 -2.69 1.12 10.61
CA SER A 53 -4.04 0.67 10.35
C SER A 53 -4.14 0.40 8.85
N GLU A 54 -3.76 -0.82 8.47
CA GLU A 54 -3.78 -1.26 7.08
C GLU A 54 -5.23 -1.56 6.65
N GLN A 55 -6.06 -0.53 6.46
CA GLN A 55 -7.33 -0.66 5.74
C GLN A 55 -7.10 -0.54 4.23
N HIS A 56 -6.06 -1.22 3.73
CA HIS A 56 -5.80 -1.27 2.29
C HIS A 56 -6.86 -2.14 1.61
N LYS A 57 -7.25 -1.78 0.38
CA LYS A 57 -8.20 -2.54 -0.45
C LYS A 57 -7.84 -4.04 -0.51
N GLU A 58 -6.54 -4.34 -0.46
CA GLU A 58 -5.98 -5.68 -0.58
C GLU A 58 -5.83 -6.44 0.75
N ALA A 59 -6.29 -5.88 1.89
CA ALA A 59 -6.14 -6.53 3.19
C ALA A 59 -6.78 -7.94 3.24
N ALA A 60 -7.91 -8.12 2.54
CA ALA A 60 -8.55 -9.43 2.40
C ALA A 60 -7.68 -10.42 1.62
N PHE A 61 -7.02 -9.96 0.55
CA PHE A 61 -6.10 -10.78 -0.24
C PHE A 61 -4.93 -11.28 0.61
N PHE A 62 -4.26 -10.39 1.34
CA PHE A 62 -3.13 -10.77 2.19
C PHE A 62 -3.54 -11.72 3.32
N LYS A 63 -4.73 -11.52 3.89
CA LYS A 63 -5.28 -12.44 4.91
C LYS A 63 -5.48 -13.85 4.36
N GLU A 64 -6.05 -13.99 3.17
CA GLU A 64 -6.25 -15.30 2.54
C GLU A 64 -4.92 -15.94 2.10
N LEU A 65 -3.96 -15.15 1.62
CA LEU A 65 -2.62 -15.63 1.27
C LEU A 65 -1.93 -16.25 2.50
N VAL A 66 -1.90 -15.56 3.63
CA VAL A 66 -1.31 -16.05 4.88
C VAL A 66 -2.02 -17.31 5.37
N ARG A 67 -3.36 -17.35 5.27
CA ARG A 67 -4.16 -18.52 5.65
C ARG A 67 -3.83 -19.74 4.79
N SER A 68 -3.68 -19.54 3.48
CA SER A 68 -3.30 -20.59 2.52
C SER A 68 -1.92 -21.17 2.83
N ILE A 69 -0.90 -20.31 2.97
CA ILE A 69 0.48 -20.71 3.30
C ILE A 69 0.51 -21.50 4.62
N SER A 70 -0.13 -20.96 5.66
CA SER A 70 -0.18 -21.61 6.98
C SER A 70 -0.82 -23.00 6.93
N THR A 71 -1.87 -23.15 6.12
CA THR A 71 -2.56 -24.43 5.95
C THR A 71 -1.71 -25.42 5.17
N ASN A 72 -1.05 -24.97 4.11
CA ASN A 72 -0.16 -25.80 3.31
C ASN A 72 1.01 -26.34 4.15
N VAL A 73 1.69 -25.47 4.91
CA VAL A 73 2.81 -25.86 5.78
C VAL A 73 2.36 -26.89 6.81
N ARG A 74 1.23 -26.67 7.50
CA ARG A 74 0.70 -27.62 8.49
C ARG A 74 0.37 -28.99 7.89
N ARG A 75 -0.23 -29.03 6.70
CA ARG A 75 -0.55 -30.30 6.02
C ARG A 75 0.72 -31.04 5.60
N ASN A 76 1.70 -30.33 5.05
CA ASN A 76 2.97 -30.95 4.65
C ASN A 76 3.71 -31.54 5.85
N LEU A 77 3.78 -30.82 6.97
CA LEU A 77 4.37 -31.35 8.21
C LEU A 77 3.65 -32.62 8.69
N ALA A 78 2.32 -32.60 8.75
CA ALA A 78 1.52 -33.75 9.15
C ALA A 78 1.71 -34.97 8.23
N PHE A 79 1.87 -34.73 6.93
CA PHE A 79 2.15 -35.79 5.96
C PHE A 79 3.53 -36.41 6.19
N HIS A 80 4.56 -35.57 6.38
CA HIS A 80 5.92 -36.04 6.66
C HIS A 80 6.01 -36.84 7.96
N THR A 81 5.34 -36.40 9.02
CA THR A 81 5.32 -37.13 10.30
C THR A 81 4.62 -38.49 10.15
N LEU A 82 3.48 -38.54 9.46
CA LEU A 82 2.77 -39.80 9.22
C LEU A 82 3.62 -40.77 8.39
N SER A 83 4.30 -40.26 7.35
CA SER A 83 5.19 -41.08 6.52
C SER A 83 6.36 -41.65 7.34
N GLN A 84 6.92 -40.88 8.28
CA GLN A 84 7.99 -41.35 9.16
C GLN A 84 7.50 -42.42 10.14
N GLU A 85 6.32 -42.26 10.72
CA GLU A 85 5.71 -43.27 11.62
C GLU A 85 5.46 -44.61 10.91
N VAL A 86 4.98 -44.56 9.66
CA VAL A 86 4.80 -45.76 8.83
C VAL A 86 6.13 -46.47 8.61
N LEU A 87 7.18 -45.74 8.22
CA LEU A 87 8.51 -46.31 8.01
C LEU A 87 9.08 -46.94 9.29
N LEU A 88 8.97 -46.25 10.43
CA LEU A 88 9.43 -46.79 11.73
C LEU A 88 8.69 -48.07 12.11
N LYS A 89 7.38 -48.13 11.84
CA LYS A 89 6.57 -49.32 12.08
C LYS A 89 7.00 -50.48 11.19
N GLU A 90 7.30 -50.25 9.91
CA GLU A 90 7.82 -51.30 9.02
C GLU A 90 9.15 -51.87 9.54
N PHE A 91 10.10 -51.03 9.96
CA PHE A 91 11.35 -51.51 10.56
C PHE A 91 11.16 -52.33 11.84
N SER A 92 10.16 -51.98 12.66
CA SER A 92 9.85 -52.73 13.88
C SER A 92 9.38 -54.17 13.63
N THR A 93 8.91 -54.48 12.41
CA THR A 93 8.43 -55.82 12.04
C THR A 93 9.52 -56.73 11.46
N ILE A 94 10.73 -56.19 11.24
CA ILE A 94 11.88 -56.92 10.67
C ILE A 94 12.93 -57.28 11.74
N SER A 95 12.78 -56.78 12.98
CA SER A 95 13.55 -57.22 14.17
C SER A 95 12.84 -58.33 14.92
#